data_AF-A0A820H5B5-F1
#
_entry.id   AF-A0A820H5B5-F1
#
_cell.length_a   1.000
_cell.length_b   1.000
_cell.length_c   1.000
_cell.angle_alpha   90.00
_cell.angle_beta   90.00
_cell.angle_gamma   90.00
#
_symmetry.space_group_name_H-M   'P 1'
#
loop_
_entity.id
_entity.type
_entity.pdbx_description
1 polymer ?
#
loop_
_entity_poly.entity_id
_entity_poly.type
_entity_poly.pdbx_seq_one_letter_code
_entity_poly.pdbx_strand_id
1 'polypeptide(L)'
;MKHSTSSIRQQSIIWHLRILRLRKCFKLRYLLTICILFIVSTYLRLLHYIPSDQSILSNSESFTVEEIIIVNHTLSSKCNTDEIETLQHFKSSYDKNNNNDNRPQPTIERLNKLFQILISHENTYRKVFDYLGIFRFNDFQNTLHPFANNIERLQNIYCLFQKYISISDNGDIVITKDFISYLKLISNYLSDGFKNKHLTYDKISKDKIQKPVIILATNSPFYDSLQASMHTVNDYLKDYTVAIYDLGLSPTELSMIKENCEKCIIFPFPFAQIESVAAHIQYVPNFAWKPIVIQDAVRRFGSIIYGDTSVRYKTSNFDRLLIDNLIRGFSCRELPAHYLPCFTLSGTFSWFNEIFSSYDDIYIAEAGFVAVTDNFLSRLVLKTWVTCALDSSCITPILSSTKCKHVNGTTNKHRYDQSVMVIALSFYFFPSPRHNDNTDPAPYDMYTSIQQSLAEVKRRADEQNYFTRRKKLKLQQNSSITTVKRQ
;
A
#
# COMPACT_ATOMS: atom_id res chain seq x y z
N MET A 1 -30.47 100.69 0.91
CA MET A 1 -29.45 99.86 1.59
C MET A 1 -29.75 98.39 1.31
N LYS A 2 -28.98 97.73 0.44
CA LYS A 2 -29.11 96.30 0.10
C LYS A 2 -28.00 95.54 0.84
N HIS A 3 -28.37 94.69 1.80
CA HIS A 3 -27.42 93.82 2.51
C HIS A 3 -27.24 92.49 1.76
N SER A 4 -25.98 92.09 1.63
CA SER A 4 -25.49 90.84 1.03
C SER A 4 -25.58 89.69 2.02
N THR A 5 -26.30 88.62 1.66
CA THR A 5 -26.41 87.36 2.42
C THR A 5 -25.94 86.18 1.57
N SER A 6 -24.62 85.96 1.50
CA SER A 6 -24.04 84.83 0.73
C SER A 6 -22.89 84.08 1.42
N SER A 7 -22.85 84.04 2.76
CA SER A 7 -21.71 83.42 3.50
C SER A 7 -22.03 82.12 4.26
N ILE A 8 -23.30 81.78 4.52
CA ILE A 8 -23.62 80.71 5.50
C ILE A 8 -23.67 79.30 4.88
N ARG A 9 -23.82 79.15 3.55
CA ARG A 9 -23.97 77.82 2.93
C ARG A 9 -22.67 77.04 2.70
N GLN A 10 -21.50 77.68 2.76
CA GLN A 10 -20.23 77.04 2.38
C GLN A 10 -19.53 76.30 3.54
N GLN A 11 -19.83 76.63 4.80
CA GLN A 11 -19.21 75.98 5.96
C GLN A 11 -19.80 74.59 6.28
N SER A 12 -21.08 74.34 5.95
CA SER A 12 -21.76 73.06 6.23
C SER A 12 -21.20 71.89 5.41
N ILE A 13 -20.84 72.13 4.14
CA ILE A 13 -20.36 71.08 3.22
C ILE A 13 -18.96 70.60 3.64
N ILE A 14 -18.09 71.50 4.11
CA ILE A 14 -16.73 71.16 4.56
C ILE A 14 -16.79 70.30 5.84
N TRP A 15 -17.76 70.54 6.72
CA TRP A 15 -17.94 69.78 7.95
C TRP A 15 -18.41 68.34 7.66
N HIS A 16 -19.35 68.16 6.72
CA HIS A 16 -19.81 66.82 6.32
C HIS A 16 -18.73 66.01 5.59
N LEU A 17 -17.90 66.64 4.75
CA LEU A 17 -16.78 65.95 4.10
C LEU A 17 -15.70 65.50 5.09
N ARG A 18 -15.45 66.26 6.16
CA ARG A 18 -14.54 65.85 7.25
C ARG A 18 -15.08 64.66 8.05
N ILE A 19 -16.38 64.63 8.36
CA ILE A 19 -17.01 63.48 9.04
C ILE A 19 -16.95 62.22 8.18
N LEU A 20 -17.19 62.33 6.87
CA LEU A 20 -17.14 61.17 5.97
C LEU A 20 -15.72 60.61 5.82
N ARG A 21 -14.68 61.46 5.80
CA ARG A 21 -13.27 61.02 5.84
C ARG A 21 -12.93 60.33 7.15
N LEU A 22 -13.36 60.86 8.30
CA LEU A 22 -13.14 60.23 9.60
C LEU A 22 -13.81 58.85 9.69
N ARG A 23 -15.07 58.71 9.24
CA ARG A 23 -15.78 57.42 9.23
C ARG A 23 -15.09 56.36 8.35
N LYS A 24 -14.52 56.76 7.20
CA LYS A 24 -13.75 55.84 6.34
C LYS A 24 -12.44 55.41 7.01
N CYS A 25 -11.73 56.32 7.69
CA CYS A 25 -10.52 55.98 8.43
C CYS A 25 -10.80 55.03 9.61
N PHE A 26 -11.91 55.21 10.32
CA PHE A 26 -12.31 54.29 11.40
C PHE A 26 -12.67 52.90 10.87
N LYS A 27 -13.42 52.81 9.76
CA LYS A 27 -13.71 51.52 9.13
C LYS A 27 -12.45 50.81 8.64
N LEU A 28 -11.49 51.54 8.07
CA LEU A 28 -10.24 50.96 7.59
C LEU A 28 -9.36 50.45 8.73
N ARG A 29 -9.24 51.23 9.82
CA ARG A 29 -8.51 50.79 11.02
C ARG A 29 -9.16 49.56 11.66
N TYR A 30 -10.47 49.52 11.75
CA TYR A 30 -11.20 48.38 12.30
C TYR A 30 -11.01 47.10 11.46
N LEU A 31 -11.07 47.21 10.12
CA LEU A 31 -10.77 46.11 9.21
C LEU A 31 -9.32 45.61 9.33
N LEU A 32 -8.36 46.53 9.47
CA LEU A 32 -6.95 46.18 9.65
C LEU A 32 -6.73 45.40 10.95
N THR A 33 -7.36 45.82 12.05
CA THR A 33 -7.30 45.11 13.33
C THR A 33 -7.89 43.71 13.23
N ILE A 34 -9.03 43.54 12.54
CA ILE A 34 -9.63 42.22 12.32
C ILE A 34 -8.70 41.33 11.48
N CYS A 35 -8.10 41.84 10.41
CA CYS A 35 -7.13 41.07 9.61
C CYS A 35 -5.92 40.63 10.44
N ILE A 36 -5.37 41.51 11.28
CA ILE A 36 -4.24 41.17 12.17
C ILE A 36 -4.66 40.08 13.17
N LEU A 37 -5.86 40.17 13.75
CA LEU A 37 -6.38 39.14 14.66
C LEU A 37 -6.57 37.79 13.95
N PHE A 38 -7.03 37.78 12.70
CA PHE A 38 -7.12 36.55 11.90
C PHE A 38 -5.75 35.95 11.58
N ILE A 39 -4.76 36.77 11.22
CA ILE A 39 -3.39 36.32 10.96
C ILE A 39 -2.77 35.74 12.24
N VAL A 40 -2.90 36.43 13.38
CA VAL A 40 -2.41 35.95 14.68
C VAL A 40 -3.13 34.67 15.10
N SER A 41 -4.45 34.59 14.93
CA SER A 41 -5.21 33.37 15.24
C SER A 41 -4.79 32.19 14.36
N THR A 42 -4.55 32.42 13.07
CA THR A 42 -4.08 31.40 12.14
C THR A 42 -2.66 30.94 12.49
N TYR A 43 -1.78 31.88 12.84
CA TYR A 43 -0.41 31.60 13.28
C TYR A 43 -0.38 30.84 14.61
N LEU A 44 -1.22 31.20 15.58
CA LEU A 44 -1.38 30.46 16.84
C LEU A 44 -1.96 29.06 16.61
N ARG A 45 -2.91 28.90 15.68
CA ARG A 45 -3.41 27.57 15.27
C ARG A 45 -2.32 26.74 14.61
N LEU A 46 -1.44 27.32 13.81
CA LEU A 46 -0.30 26.63 13.20
C LEU A 46 0.77 26.25 14.23
N LEU A 47 1.04 27.12 15.22
CA LEU A 47 1.96 26.81 16.32
C LEU A 47 1.40 25.73 17.28
N HIS A 48 0.07 25.66 17.44
CA HIS A 48 -0.61 24.63 18.21
C HIS A 48 -1.04 23.42 17.38
N TYR A 49 -0.80 23.42 16.06
CA TYR A 49 -1.04 22.26 15.21
C TYR A 49 0.09 21.25 15.42
N ILE A 50 0.01 20.58 16.57
CA ILE A 50 0.69 19.32 16.79
C ILE A 50 -0.16 18.29 16.04
N PRO A 51 0.35 17.59 15.02
CA PRO A 51 -0.38 16.49 14.42
C PRO A 51 -0.73 15.50 15.53
N SER A 52 -2.02 15.25 15.72
CA SER A 52 -2.59 14.48 16.84
C SER A 52 -2.11 13.03 16.94
N ASP A 53 -1.25 12.58 16.01
CA ASP A 53 -0.72 11.23 15.96
C ASP A 53 0.69 11.10 16.56
N GLN A 54 1.33 12.20 17.00
CA GLN A 54 2.68 12.13 17.60
C GLN A 54 2.71 12.17 19.14
N SER A 55 1.61 12.49 19.83
CA SER A 55 1.63 12.64 21.30
C SER A 55 1.52 11.33 22.10
N ILE A 56 1.49 10.16 21.45
CA ILE A 56 1.42 8.86 22.15
C ILE A 56 2.81 8.24 22.38
N LEU A 57 3.86 8.75 21.71
CA LEU A 57 5.19 8.13 21.75
C LEU A 57 6.25 8.85 22.62
N SER A 58 5.92 9.96 23.29
CA SER A 58 6.92 10.73 24.05
C SER A 58 6.93 10.53 25.57
N ASN A 59 6.03 9.72 26.14
CA ASN A 59 6.06 9.36 27.55
C ASN A 59 6.37 7.86 27.70
N SER A 60 7.59 7.45 27.33
CA SER A 60 8.11 6.15 27.75
C SER A 60 8.69 6.31 29.16
N GLU A 61 7.84 6.24 30.17
CA GLU A 61 8.33 5.88 31.50
C GLU A 61 8.91 4.46 31.39
N SER A 62 10.17 4.29 31.82
CA SER A 62 10.83 3.00 31.83
C SER A 62 10.14 2.10 32.85
N PHE A 63 9.31 1.17 32.38
CA PHE A 63 8.70 0.15 33.22
C PHE A 63 9.78 -0.73 33.87
N THR A 64 9.57 -1.10 35.13
CA THR A 64 10.40 -2.10 35.79
C THR A 64 10.09 -3.50 35.26
N VAL A 65 11.06 -4.42 35.33
CA VAL A 65 10.90 -5.81 34.85
C VAL A 65 9.71 -6.52 35.51
N GLU A 66 9.44 -6.24 36.79
CA GLU A 66 8.30 -6.81 37.52
C GLU A 66 6.94 -6.30 37.01
N GLU A 67 6.82 -5.01 36.68
CA GLU A 67 5.61 -4.45 36.08
C GLU A 67 5.32 -5.05 34.70
N ILE A 68 6.36 -5.31 33.90
CA ILE A 68 6.25 -5.98 32.60
C ILE A 68 5.70 -7.40 32.76
N ILE A 69 6.15 -8.15 33.77
CA ILE A 69 5.70 -9.52 34.03
C ILE A 69 4.21 -9.56 34.42
N ILE A 70 3.77 -8.66 35.31
CA ILE A 70 2.37 -8.59 35.77
C ILE A 70 1.43 -8.17 34.64
N VAL A 71 1.84 -7.19 33.83
CA VAL A 71 1.10 -6.71 32.66
C VAL A 71 0.96 -7.82 31.62
N ASN A 72 2.04 -8.57 31.35
CA ASN A 72 2.01 -9.70 30.40
C ASN A 72 1.08 -10.84 30.85
N HIS A 73 1.07 -11.18 32.14
CA HIS A 73 0.15 -12.20 32.67
C HIS A 73 -1.32 -11.80 32.51
N THR A 74 -1.63 -10.53 32.74
CA THR A 74 -3.01 -10.02 32.64
C THR A 74 -3.45 -9.89 31.19
N LEU A 75 -2.56 -9.46 30.29
CA LEU A 75 -2.83 -9.33 28.85
C LEU A 75 -2.99 -10.68 28.15
N SER A 76 -2.21 -11.69 28.54
CA SER A 76 -2.31 -13.05 28.00
C SER A 76 -3.72 -13.64 28.17
N SER A 77 -4.39 -13.35 29.29
CA SER A 77 -5.77 -13.80 29.54
C SER A 77 -6.84 -13.19 28.61
N LYS A 78 -6.50 -12.12 27.87
CA LYS A 78 -7.41 -11.45 26.92
C LYS A 78 -7.20 -11.88 25.47
N CYS A 79 -6.23 -12.74 25.19
CA CYS A 79 -5.98 -13.22 23.84
C CYS A 79 -7.06 -14.22 23.42
N ASN A 80 -8.10 -13.74 22.72
CA ASN A 80 -9.08 -14.63 22.12
C ASN A 80 -8.47 -15.30 20.87
N THR A 81 -8.05 -16.56 20.99
CA THR A 81 -7.52 -17.34 19.86
C THR A 81 -8.59 -18.05 19.04
N ASP A 82 -9.88 -17.87 19.36
CA ASP A 82 -10.98 -18.61 18.75
C ASP A 82 -11.02 -18.42 17.23
N GLU A 83 -10.75 -17.23 16.69
CA GLU A 83 -10.74 -17.02 15.23
C GLU A 83 -9.66 -17.86 14.53
N ILE A 84 -8.49 -18.01 15.14
CA ILE A 84 -7.41 -18.87 14.62
C ILE A 84 -7.79 -20.34 14.77
N GLU A 85 -8.46 -20.71 15.85
CA GLU A 85 -8.99 -22.07 16.06
C GLU A 85 -10.09 -22.42 15.05
N THR A 86 -10.92 -21.45 14.64
CA THR A 86 -11.90 -21.70 13.55
C THR A 86 -11.21 -22.04 12.23
N LEU A 87 -10.04 -21.46 11.95
CA LEU A 87 -9.25 -21.86 10.79
C LEU A 87 -8.69 -23.28 10.98
N GLN A 88 -8.31 -23.71 12.18
CA GLN A 88 -7.71 -25.05 12.41
C GLN A 88 -8.64 -26.21 12.03
N HIS A 89 -9.95 -25.98 12.01
CA HIS A 89 -10.93 -26.96 11.54
C HIS A 89 -11.02 -27.07 10.02
N PHE A 90 -10.33 -26.20 9.27
CA PHE A 90 -10.25 -26.27 7.82
C PHE A 90 -9.45 -27.50 7.38
N LYS A 91 -10.15 -28.50 6.84
CA LYS A 91 -9.54 -29.61 6.12
C LYS A 91 -9.42 -29.23 4.65
N SER A 92 -8.19 -28.92 4.23
CA SER A 92 -7.89 -28.75 2.81
C SER A 92 -8.26 -30.02 2.05
N SER A 93 -8.97 -29.87 0.92
CA SER A 93 -9.17 -30.96 -0.03
C SER A 93 -7.86 -31.40 -0.72
N TYR A 94 -6.78 -30.66 -0.49
CA TYR A 94 -5.47 -30.81 -1.14
C TYR A 94 -4.40 -31.42 -0.23
N ASP A 95 -4.77 -32.33 0.69
CA ASP A 95 -3.84 -32.99 1.62
C ASP A 95 -3.04 -34.15 0.97
N LYS A 96 -2.72 -34.04 -0.33
CA LYS A 96 -1.74 -34.93 -0.94
C LYS A 96 -0.37 -34.41 -0.57
N ASN A 97 0.24 -35.04 0.43
CA ASN A 97 1.67 -34.95 0.72
C ASN A 97 2.46 -35.28 -0.57
N ASN A 98 2.70 -34.26 -1.38
CA ASN A 98 3.61 -34.40 -2.50
C ASN A 98 5.02 -34.24 -1.92
N ASN A 99 5.53 -35.33 -1.35
CA ASN A 99 6.87 -35.40 -0.75
C ASN A 99 8.01 -35.02 -1.73
N ASN A 100 7.69 -34.83 -3.01
CA ASN A 100 8.61 -34.48 -4.06
C ASN A 100 8.65 -32.97 -4.38
N ASP A 101 7.93 -32.11 -3.65
CA ASP A 101 8.06 -30.66 -3.83
C ASP A 101 9.36 -30.16 -3.19
N ASN A 102 10.33 -29.83 -4.03
CA ASN A 102 11.65 -29.34 -3.66
C ASN A 102 11.72 -27.81 -3.52
N ARG A 103 10.61 -27.10 -3.75
CA ARG A 103 10.55 -25.64 -3.61
C ARG A 103 10.76 -25.25 -2.14
N PRO A 104 11.29 -24.04 -1.86
CA PRO A 104 11.53 -23.57 -0.51
C PRO A 104 10.20 -23.43 0.23
N GLN A 105 10.15 -23.97 1.44
CA GLN A 105 8.96 -23.94 2.29
C GLN A 105 9.30 -23.35 3.66
N PRO A 106 8.31 -22.84 4.41
CA PRO A 106 8.53 -22.39 5.77
C PRO A 106 9.01 -23.54 6.67
N THR A 107 10.16 -23.38 7.31
CA THR A 107 10.66 -24.27 8.36
C THR A 107 11.21 -23.43 9.50
N ILE A 108 11.28 -23.99 10.71
CA ILE A 108 11.84 -23.29 11.88
C ILE A 108 13.29 -22.85 11.60
N GLU A 109 14.12 -23.73 11.04
CA GLU A 109 15.51 -23.42 10.72
C GLU A 109 15.62 -22.26 9.73
N ARG A 110 14.80 -22.29 8.66
CA ARG A 110 14.81 -21.27 7.61
C ARG A 110 14.32 -19.92 8.12
N LEU A 111 13.28 -19.91 8.95
CA LEU A 111 12.80 -18.70 9.62
C LEU A 111 13.79 -18.15 10.65
N ASN A 112 14.48 -19.02 11.41
CA ASN A 112 15.53 -18.60 12.32
C ASN A 112 16.67 -17.90 11.57
N LYS A 113 17.14 -18.48 10.46
CA LYS A 113 18.15 -17.85 9.57
C LYS A 113 17.68 -16.47 9.09
N LEU A 114 16.44 -16.37 8.60
CA LEU A 114 15.87 -15.08 8.19
C LEU A 114 15.83 -14.09 9.34
N PHE A 115 15.31 -14.47 10.50
CA PHE A 115 15.13 -13.56 11.63
C PHE A 115 16.47 -13.07 12.19
N GLN A 116 17.52 -13.89 12.16
CA GLN A 116 18.88 -13.45 12.49
C GLN A 116 19.39 -12.38 11.51
N ILE A 117 19.12 -12.53 10.21
CA ILE A 117 19.40 -11.49 9.22
C ILE A 117 18.60 -10.21 9.55
N LEU A 118 17.31 -10.33 9.87
CA LEU A 118 16.50 -9.15 10.18
C LEU A 118 16.97 -8.43 11.45
N ILE A 119 17.33 -9.18 12.51
CA ILE A 119 17.89 -8.65 13.76
C ILE A 119 19.16 -7.86 13.50
N SER A 120 20.08 -8.39 12.69
CA SER A 120 21.39 -7.77 12.47
C SER A 120 21.30 -6.40 11.80
N HIS A 121 20.17 -6.08 11.15
CA HIS A 121 19.93 -4.81 10.48
C HIS A 121 19.11 -3.80 11.32
N GLU A 122 18.54 -4.20 12.46
CA GLU A 122 17.61 -3.32 13.21
C GLU A 122 18.28 -2.07 13.75
N ASN A 123 19.52 -2.18 14.22
CA ASN A 123 20.26 -1.03 14.75
C ASN A 123 20.64 -0.06 13.63
N THR A 124 21.07 -0.58 12.48
CA THR A 124 21.43 0.21 11.30
C THR A 124 20.23 1.02 10.80
N TYR A 125 19.04 0.42 10.77
CA TYR A 125 17.83 1.04 10.22
C TYR A 125 16.83 1.53 11.26
N ARG A 126 17.24 1.63 12.53
CA ARG A 126 16.35 1.95 13.67
C ARG A 126 15.46 3.16 13.41
N LYS A 127 16.03 4.28 12.95
CA LYS A 127 15.27 5.51 12.69
C LYS A 127 14.18 5.33 11.62
N VAL A 128 14.49 4.56 10.58
CA VAL A 128 13.53 4.27 9.50
C VAL A 128 12.45 3.31 10.01
N PHE A 129 12.81 2.30 10.79
CA PHE A 129 11.84 1.37 11.39
C PHE A 129 10.90 2.08 12.36
N ASP A 130 11.41 2.94 13.22
CA ASP A 130 10.61 3.73 14.16
C ASP A 130 9.65 4.66 13.40
N TYR A 131 10.11 5.33 12.32
CA TYR A 131 9.25 6.14 11.44
C TYR A 131 8.15 5.32 10.76
N LEU A 132 8.49 4.13 10.26
CA LEU A 132 7.58 3.24 9.54
C LEU A 132 6.72 2.35 10.45
N GLY A 133 6.87 2.46 11.78
CA GLY A 133 6.16 1.61 12.74
C GLY A 133 6.45 0.13 12.56
N ILE A 134 7.66 -0.22 12.09
CA ILE A 134 8.12 -1.61 11.96
C ILE A 134 8.59 -2.06 13.34
N PHE A 135 8.05 -3.18 13.82
CA PHE A 135 8.44 -3.76 15.09
C PHE A 135 9.91 -4.23 15.05
N ARG A 136 10.58 -4.24 16.22
CA ARG A 136 11.97 -4.67 16.36
C ARG A 136 12.03 -5.91 17.24
N PHE A 137 12.76 -6.95 16.83
CA PHE A 137 12.95 -8.16 17.60
C PHE A 137 13.80 -7.89 18.84
N ASN A 138 14.84 -7.05 18.73
CA ASN A 138 15.67 -6.68 19.89
C ASN A 138 14.92 -5.82 20.93
N ASP A 139 13.73 -5.34 20.57
CA ASP A 139 12.91 -4.43 21.37
C ASP A 139 11.42 -4.82 21.26
N PHE A 140 11.19 -6.14 21.25
CA PHE A 140 9.90 -6.73 20.87
C PHE A 140 8.77 -6.32 21.79
N GLN A 141 9.05 -6.28 23.09
CA GLN A 141 8.06 -5.85 24.07
C GLN A 141 7.69 -4.38 23.86
N ASN A 142 8.64 -3.45 23.77
CA ASN A 142 8.31 -2.03 23.62
C ASN A 142 7.68 -1.70 22.26
N THR A 143 8.08 -2.41 21.20
CA THR A 143 7.54 -2.15 19.86
C THR A 143 6.16 -2.78 19.62
N LEU A 144 5.79 -3.84 20.35
CA LEU A 144 4.48 -4.47 20.24
C LEU A 144 3.51 -4.10 21.39
N HIS A 145 3.99 -3.66 22.55
CA HIS A 145 3.15 -3.30 23.69
C HIS A 145 2.10 -2.22 23.36
N PRO A 146 2.36 -1.21 22.51
CA PRO A 146 1.34 -0.27 22.07
C PRO A 146 0.15 -0.93 21.35
N PHE A 147 0.30 -2.17 20.88
CA PHE A 147 -0.77 -2.95 20.25
C PHE A 147 -1.64 -3.71 21.26
N ALA A 148 -1.11 -4.01 22.44
CA ALA A 148 -1.77 -4.83 23.45
C ALA A 148 -3.02 -4.16 24.06
N ASN A 149 -3.02 -2.82 24.12
CA ASN A 149 -4.12 -2.00 24.67
C ASN A 149 -4.89 -1.22 23.60
N ASN A 150 -4.79 -1.63 22.33
CA ASN A 150 -5.36 -0.89 21.19
C ASN A 150 -6.66 -1.56 20.68
N ILE A 151 -7.16 -1.12 19.53
CA ILE A 151 -8.29 -1.73 18.82
C ILE A 151 -8.04 -3.24 18.67
N GLU A 152 -9.10 -4.05 18.83
CA GLU A 152 -9.13 -5.51 18.77
C GLU A 152 -8.14 -6.12 17.75
N ARG A 153 -8.06 -5.57 16.54
CA ARG A 153 -7.11 -5.99 15.49
C ARG A 153 -5.66 -6.01 15.95
N LEU A 154 -5.17 -4.93 16.56
CA LEU A 154 -3.79 -4.80 17.00
C LEU A 154 -3.49 -5.73 18.19
N GLN A 155 -4.48 -5.93 19.06
CA GLN A 155 -4.39 -6.91 20.14
C GLN A 155 -4.24 -8.34 19.59
N ASN A 156 -5.00 -8.70 18.55
CA ASN A 156 -4.88 -10.01 17.90
C ASN A 156 -3.48 -10.21 17.27
N ILE A 157 -2.90 -9.16 16.68
CA ILE A 157 -1.52 -9.19 16.18
C ILE A 157 -0.54 -9.46 17.33
N TYR A 158 -0.66 -8.74 18.45
CA TYR A 158 0.17 -8.95 19.64
C TYR A 158 0.07 -10.39 20.16
N CYS A 159 -1.14 -10.92 20.29
CA CYS A 159 -1.38 -12.28 20.75
C CYS A 159 -0.75 -13.35 19.84
N LEU A 160 -0.84 -13.16 18.52
CA LEU A 160 -0.22 -14.04 17.53
C LEU A 160 1.32 -14.03 17.62
N PHE A 161 1.90 -12.84 17.83
CA PHE A 161 3.33 -12.72 18.11
C PHE A 161 3.71 -13.52 19.36
N GLN A 162 3.06 -13.28 20.51
CA GLN A 162 3.36 -14.00 21.76
C GLN A 162 3.18 -15.53 21.64
N LYS A 163 2.21 -16.00 20.85
CA LYS A 163 1.95 -17.42 20.64
C LYS A 163 3.02 -18.13 19.80
N TYR A 164 3.55 -17.46 18.78
CA TYR A 164 4.38 -18.10 17.75
C TYR A 164 5.86 -17.72 17.80
N ILE A 165 6.17 -16.55 18.37
CA ILE A 165 7.51 -15.98 18.38
C ILE A 165 7.77 -15.42 19.77
N SER A 166 8.70 -16.03 20.49
CA SER A 166 9.20 -15.50 21.76
C SER A 166 10.69 -15.20 21.69
N ILE A 167 11.22 -14.54 22.72
CA ILE A 167 12.64 -14.24 22.87
C ILE A 167 13.10 -14.96 24.13
N SER A 168 14.17 -15.73 24.03
CA SER A 168 14.79 -16.41 25.16
C SER A 168 15.52 -15.42 26.08
N ASP A 169 15.90 -15.86 27.27
CA ASP A 169 16.69 -15.03 28.21
C ASP A 169 18.03 -14.58 27.62
N ASN A 170 18.55 -15.30 26.63
CA ASN A 170 19.81 -14.97 25.94
C ASN A 170 19.59 -14.00 24.75
N GLY A 171 18.35 -13.58 24.49
CA GLY A 171 18.00 -12.72 23.36
C GLY A 171 17.76 -13.47 22.04
N ASP A 172 17.78 -14.81 22.05
CA ASP A 172 17.52 -15.61 20.85
C ASP A 172 16.03 -15.67 20.54
N ILE A 173 15.65 -15.56 19.26
CA ILE A 173 14.27 -15.78 18.87
C ILE A 173 13.95 -17.28 18.91
N VAL A 174 12.86 -17.61 19.59
CA VAL A 174 12.30 -18.96 19.65
C VAL A 174 11.02 -19.00 18.83
N ILE A 175 11.01 -19.84 17.80
CA ILE A 175 9.85 -20.07 16.93
C ILE A 175 9.16 -21.37 17.34
N THR A 176 7.86 -21.32 17.60
CA THR A 176 7.10 -22.51 17.97
C THR A 176 6.76 -23.37 16.76
N LYS A 177 6.62 -24.69 16.96
CA LYS A 177 6.17 -25.61 15.89
C LYS A 177 4.77 -25.25 15.38
N ASP A 178 3.93 -24.72 16.26
CA ASP A 178 2.58 -24.27 15.91
C ASP A 178 2.59 -23.12 14.91
N PHE A 179 3.68 -22.34 14.85
CA PHE A 179 3.80 -21.33 13.81
C PHE A 179 3.84 -21.94 12.41
N ILE A 180 4.60 -23.03 12.22
CA ILE A 180 4.65 -23.75 10.93
C ILE A 180 3.29 -24.33 10.58
N SER A 181 2.59 -24.91 11.57
CA SER A 181 1.22 -25.40 11.38
C SER A 181 0.27 -24.28 10.96
N TYR A 182 0.38 -23.09 11.58
CA TYR A 182 -0.39 -21.90 11.22
C TYR A 182 -0.07 -21.43 9.79
N LEU A 183 1.20 -21.34 9.40
CA LEU A 183 1.59 -20.95 8.03
C LEU A 183 1.06 -21.95 6.99
N LYS A 184 1.12 -23.25 7.28
CA LYS A 184 0.58 -24.30 6.41
C LYS A 184 -0.92 -24.15 6.25
N LEU A 185 -1.63 -23.89 7.34
CA LEU A 185 -3.08 -23.70 7.36
C LEU A 185 -3.51 -22.51 6.51
N ILE A 186 -2.89 -21.35 6.71
CA ILE A 186 -3.16 -20.14 5.92
C ILE A 186 -2.86 -20.38 4.43
N SER A 187 -1.74 -21.04 4.12
CA SER A 187 -1.36 -21.32 2.72
C SER A 187 -2.31 -22.30 2.04
N ASN A 188 -2.80 -23.30 2.77
CA ASN A 188 -3.76 -24.29 2.29
C ASN A 188 -5.12 -23.65 2.00
N TYR A 189 -5.58 -22.76 2.89
CA TYR A 189 -6.81 -22.00 2.70
C TYR A 189 -6.80 -21.24 1.36
N LEU A 190 -5.64 -20.70 0.97
CA LEU A 190 -5.49 -19.91 -0.26
C LEU A 190 -5.38 -20.77 -1.52
N SER A 191 -4.72 -21.92 -1.42
CA SER A 191 -4.44 -22.78 -2.57
C SER A 191 -5.71 -23.37 -3.19
N ASP A 192 -6.80 -23.47 -2.42
CA ASP A 192 -8.08 -23.97 -2.92
C ASP A 192 -8.86 -22.97 -3.78
N GLY A 193 -8.40 -21.71 -3.85
CA GLY A 193 -8.99 -20.66 -4.68
C GLY A 193 -10.47 -20.43 -4.39
N PHE A 194 -10.93 -20.63 -3.15
CA PHE A 194 -12.32 -20.50 -2.72
C PHE A 194 -13.28 -21.44 -3.45
N LYS A 195 -12.76 -22.52 -4.05
CA LYS A 195 -13.60 -23.55 -4.70
C LYS A 195 -14.48 -24.25 -3.67
N ASN A 196 -14.01 -24.37 -2.44
CA ASN A 196 -14.79 -24.90 -1.34
C ASN A 196 -15.57 -23.77 -0.66
N LYS A 197 -16.82 -24.04 -0.28
CA LYS A 197 -17.58 -23.13 0.59
C LYS A 197 -16.88 -23.06 1.94
N HIS A 198 -16.06 -22.04 2.10
CA HIS A 198 -15.44 -21.72 3.38
C HIS A 198 -16.52 -21.21 4.33
N LEU A 199 -16.80 -21.95 5.41
CA LEU A 199 -17.77 -21.54 6.44
C LEU A 199 -17.49 -20.13 6.98
N THR A 200 -16.23 -19.68 6.92
CA THR A 200 -15.78 -18.33 7.29
C THR A 200 -16.18 -17.27 6.27
N TYR A 201 -16.17 -17.58 4.96
CA TYR A 201 -16.52 -16.62 3.91
C TYR A 201 -17.97 -16.15 4.04
N ASP A 202 -18.91 -17.09 4.22
CA ASP A 202 -20.34 -16.77 4.37
C ASP A 202 -20.66 -16.08 5.71
N LYS A 203 -19.75 -16.18 6.70
CA LYS A 203 -19.88 -15.53 8.01
C LYS A 203 -19.23 -14.16 8.08
N ILE A 204 -18.25 -13.86 7.20
CA ILE A 204 -17.63 -12.53 7.15
C ILE A 204 -18.61 -11.59 6.45
N SER A 205 -19.31 -10.82 7.27
CA SER A 205 -20.19 -9.77 6.79
C SER A 205 -19.38 -8.71 6.04
N LYS A 206 -19.71 -8.44 4.77
CA LYS A 206 -18.92 -7.54 3.90
C LYS A 206 -18.79 -6.13 4.44
N ASP A 207 -19.78 -5.66 5.19
CA ASP A 207 -19.80 -4.40 5.94
C ASP A 207 -18.76 -4.33 7.05
N LYS A 208 -18.25 -5.48 7.53
CA LYS A 208 -17.13 -5.53 8.49
C LYS A 208 -15.76 -5.43 7.84
N ILE A 209 -15.66 -5.61 6.51
CA ILE A 209 -14.38 -5.52 5.82
C ILE A 209 -14.06 -4.05 5.61
N GLN A 210 -13.01 -3.58 6.29
CA GLN A 210 -12.51 -2.22 6.11
C GLN A 210 -12.15 -2.02 4.63
N LYS A 211 -12.82 -1.05 4.00
CA LYS A 211 -12.53 -0.66 2.62
C LYS A 211 -11.09 -0.14 2.52
N PRO A 212 -10.26 -0.66 1.62
CA PRO A 212 -8.87 -0.24 1.52
C PRO A 212 -8.75 1.16 0.91
N VAL A 213 -7.62 1.80 1.19
CA VAL A 213 -7.20 3.03 0.48
C VAL A 213 -6.40 2.63 -0.77
N ILE A 214 -6.69 3.27 -1.91
CA ILE A 214 -5.90 3.08 -3.13
C ILE A 214 -4.62 3.91 -3.01
N ILE A 215 -3.47 3.26 -3.12
CA ILE A 215 -2.16 3.88 -3.01
C ILE A 215 -1.52 3.92 -4.39
N LEU A 216 -1.14 5.11 -4.82
CA LEU A 216 -0.32 5.34 -6.01
C LEU A 216 0.97 6.05 -5.59
N ALA A 217 2.02 5.92 -6.38
CA ALA A 217 3.26 6.66 -6.17
C ALA A 217 3.85 7.07 -7.52
N THR A 218 4.32 8.32 -7.64
CA THR A 218 4.81 8.85 -8.92
C THR A 218 5.88 9.91 -8.75
N ASN A 219 6.67 10.11 -9.80
CA ASN A 219 7.50 11.29 -10.02
C ASN A 219 7.11 11.95 -11.36
N SER A 220 7.77 13.06 -11.73
CA SER A 220 7.45 13.78 -12.99
C SER A 220 7.49 12.91 -14.25
N PRO A 221 8.51 12.05 -14.51
CA PRO A 221 8.51 11.17 -15.69
C PRO A 221 7.30 10.24 -15.84
N PHE A 222 6.60 9.91 -14.75
CA PHE A 222 5.43 9.04 -14.77
C PHE A 222 4.10 9.78 -14.53
N TYR A 223 4.11 11.12 -14.55
CA TYR A 223 2.94 11.95 -14.31
C TYR A 223 1.77 11.65 -15.28
N ASP A 224 2.04 11.51 -16.57
CA ASP A 224 1.00 11.19 -17.56
C ASP A 224 0.37 9.81 -17.30
N SER A 225 1.19 8.85 -16.85
CA SER A 225 0.72 7.53 -16.46
C SER A 225 -0.17 7.63 -15.22
N LEU A 226 0.17 8.47 -14.25
CA LEU A 226 -0.69 8.78 -13.10
C LEU A 226 -2.03 9.34 -13.56
N GLN A 227 -2.05 10.35 -14.45
CA GLN A 227 -3.30 10.94 -14.94
C GLN A 227 -4.21 9.88 -15.58
N ALA A 228 -3.63 8.99 -16.40
CA ALA A 228 -4.38 7.90 -17.02
C ALA A 228 -4.87 6.85 -16.01
N SER A 229 -4.11 6.56 -14.94
CA SER A 229 -4.59 5.71 -13.83
C SER A 229 -5.74 6.38 -13.08
N MET A 230 -5.58 7.65 -12.72
CA MET A 230 -6.59 8.47 -12.03
C MET A 230 -7.89 8.55 -12.80
N HIS A 231 -7.85 8.61 -14.13
CA HIS A 231 -9.05 8.53 -14.96
C HIS A 231 -9.84 7.24 -14.68
N THR A 232 -9.16 6.08 -14.68
CA THR A 232 -9.82 4.81 -14.37
C THR A 232 -10.24 4.67 -12.90
N VAL A 233 -9.48 5.25 -11.96
CA VAL A 233 -9.88 5.32 -10.55
C VAL A 233 -11.17 6.14 -10.40
N ASN A 234 -11.30 7.26 -11.10
CA ASN A 234 -12.52 8.08 -11.08
C ASN A 234 -13.70 7.38 -11.77
N ASP A 235 -13.47 6.53 -12.77
CA ASP A 235 -14.54 5.77 -13.42
C ASP A 235 -15.06 4.62 -12.55
N TYR A 236 -14.14 3.85 -11.96
CA TYR A 236 -14.49 2.59 -11.30
C TYR A 236 -14.45 2.65 -9.77
N LEU A 237 -13.67 3.54 -9.16
CA LEU A 237 -13.38 3.54 -7.72
C LEU A 237 -13.82 4.83 -7.00
N LYS A 238 -14.94 5.43 -7.44
CA LYS A 238 -15.47 6.73 -6.93
C LYS A 238 -15.63 6.86 -5.42
N ASP A 239 -15.87 5.71 -4.78
CA ASP A 239 -16.12 5.61 -3.34
C ASP A 239 -14.87 5.20 -2.55
N TYR A 240 -13.72 5.04 -3.19
CA TYR A 240 -12.45 4.74 -2.53
C TYR A 240 -11.69 6.03 -2.25
N THR A 241 -11.03 6.07 -1.10
CA THR A 241 -10.01 7.10 -0.82
C THR A 241 -8.77 6.78 -1.63
N VAL A 242 -8.14 7.80 -2.19
CA VAL A 242 -6.89 7.69 -2.95
C VAL A 242 -5.80 8.45 -2.23
N ALA A 243 -4.66 7.81 -2.01
CA ALA A 243 -3.45 8.45 -1.52
C ALA A 243 -2.34 8.36 -2.59
N ILE A 244 -1.65 9.47 -2.82
CA ILE A 244 -0.58 9.58 -3.81
C ILE A 244 0.71 9.95 -3.08
N TYR A 245 1.72 9.10 -3.20
CA TYR A 245 3.08 9.39 -2.75
C TYR A 245 3.84 10.14 -3.84
N ASP A 246 4.30 11.34 -3.49
CA ASP A 246 5.13 12.19 -4.32
C ASP A 246 6.60 11.78 -4.19
N LEU A 247 7.14 11.21 -5.27
CA LEU A 247 8.54 10.78 -5.43
C LEU A 247 9.39 11.80 -6.20
N GLY A 248 8.91 13.04 -6.35
CA GLY A 248 9.59 14.10 -7.09
C GLY A 248 8.77 14.62 -8.26
N LEU A 249 7.55 15.07 -7.98
CA LEU A 249 6.71 15.86 -8.87
C LEU A 249 7.11 17.33 -8.84
N SER A 250 6.90 18.02 -9.96
CA SER A 250 7.06 19.47 -10.04
C SER A 250 5.91 20.19 -9.29
N PRO A 251 6.11 21.43 -8.84
CA PRO A 251 5.05 22.22 -8.21
C PRO A 251 3.80 22.37 -9.09
N THR A 252 3.97 22.47 -10.42
CA THR A 252 2.87 22.55 -11.38
C THR A 252 2.07 21.26 -11.43
N GLU A 253 2.73 20.11 -11.54
CA GLU A 253 2.06 18.80 -11.54
C GLU A 253 1.31 18.55 -10.22
N LEU A 254 1.89 18.94 -9.08
CA LEU A 254 1.24 18.87 -7.78
C LEU A 254 -0.01 19.75 -7.71
N SER A 255 0.02 20.97 -8.25
CA SER A 255 -1.16 21.84 -8.34
C SER A 255 -2.26 21.17 -9.16
N MET A 256 -1.90 20.64 -10.33
CA MET A 256 -2.84 19.97 -11.22
C MET A 256 -3.47 18.72 -10.58
N ILE A 257 -2.73 17.93 -9.80
CA ILE A 257 -3.30 16.78 -9.08
C ILE A 257 -4.33 17.26 -8.04
N LYS A 258 -4.01 18.31 -7.29
CA LYS A 258 -4.91 18.88 -6.28
C LYS A 258 -6.19 19.45 -6.90
N GLU A 259 -6.07 20.07 -8.06
CA GLU A 259 -7.20 20.62 -8.81
C GLU A 259 -8.09 19.51 -9.42
N ASN A 260 -7.48 18.42 -9.92
CA ASN A 260 -8.21 17.35 -10.62
C ASN A 260 -8.71 16.21 -9.70
N CYS A 261 -8.29 16.19 -8.43
CA CYS A 261 -8.68 15.15 -7.48
C CYS A 261 -8.97 15.72 -6.09
N GLU A 262 -10.21 16.16 -5.88
CA GLU A 262 -10.67 16.73 -4.60
C GLU A 262 -10.55 15.75 -3.42
N LYS A 263 -10.62 14.43 -3.68
CA LYS A 263 -10.56 13.37 -2.65
C LYS A 263 -9.16 12.77 -2.45
N CYS A 264 -8.15 13.23 -3.20
CA CYS A 264 -6.81 12.66 -3.11
C CYS A 264 -6.06 13.23 -1.89
N ILE A 265 -5.36 12.35 -1.18
CA ILE A 265 -4.41 12.72 -0.14
C ILE A 265 -3.01 12.61 -0.74
N ILE A 266 -2.21 13.67 -0.68
CA ILE A 266 -0.85 13.66 -1.24
C ILE A 266 0.16 13.63 -0.09
N PHE A 267 1.07 12.65 -0.12
CA PHE A 267 2.15 12.50 0.85
C PHE A 267 3.50 12.75 0.18
N PRO A 268 4.36 13.63 0.73
CA PRO A 268 5.74 13.70 0.28
C PRO A 268 6.48 12.42 0.72
N PHE A 269 7.26 11.83 -0.18
CA PHE A 269 8.11 10.70 0.19
C PHE A 269 9.33 11.18 1.02
N PRO A 270 9.64 10.54 2.16
CA PRO A 270 10.62 11.03 3.13
C PRO A 270 12.07 10.69 2.72
N PHE A 271 12.52 11.12 1.53
CA PHE A 271 13.88 10.84 1.05
C PHE A 271 14.95 11.31 2.04
N ALA A 272 14.80 12.49 2.63
CA ALA A 272 15.78 13.06 3.56
C ALA A 272 15.98 12.20 4.81
N GLN A 273 14.91 11.56 5.31
CA GLN A 273 14.98 10.69 6.49
C GLN A 273 15.70 9.36 6.17
N ILE A 274 15.61 8.88 4.94
CA ILE A 274 16.11 7.57 4.51
C ILE A 274 17.52 7.65 3.94
N GLU A 275 17.86 8.73 3.23
CA GLU A 275 19.13 8.90 2.51
C GLU A 275 20.36 8.67 3.40
N SER A 276 20.28 9.10 4.66
CA SER A 276 21.39 8.95 5.62
C SER A 276 21.83 7.51 5.88
N VAL A 277 20.96 6.52 5.61
CA VAL A 277 21.23 5.09 5.83
C VAL A 277 21.11 4.25 4.57
N ALA A 278 20.49 4.77 3.50
CA ALA A 278 20.19 4.02 2.28
C ALA A 278 20.07 4.95 1.05
N ALA A 279 21.19 5.55 0.64
CA ALA A 279 21.24 6.52 -0.46
C ALA A 279 20.70 5.99 -1.81
N HIS A 280 20.82 4.68 -2.07
CA HIS A 280 20.34 4.05 -3.31
C HIS A 280 18.83 4.21 -3.51
N ILE A 281 18.04 4.44 -2.46
CA ILE A 281 16.58 4.59 -2.55
C ILE A 281 16.18 5.83 -3.38
N GLN A 282 17.04 6.85 -3.46
CA GLN A 282 16.78 8.01 -4.33
C GLN A 282 16.80 7.66 -5.81
N TYR A 283 17.47 6.57 -6.20
CA TYR A 283 17.46 6.09 -7.57
C TYR A 283 16.15 5.35 -7.86
N VAL A 284 15.07 6.11 -8.07
CA VAL A 284 13.70 5.62 -8.31
C VAL A 284 13.59 4.40 -9.25
N PRO A 285 14.38 4.27 -10.35
CA PRO A 285 14.31 3.11 -11.24
C PRO A 285 14.70 1.76 -10.63
N ASN A 286 15.29 1.72 -9.43
CA ASN A 286 15.52 0.48 -8.70
C ASN A 286 14.34 0.03 -7.84
N PHE A 287 13.26 0.80 -7.76
CA PHE A 287 12.05 0.46 -6.99
C PHE A 287 12.26 0.16 -5.49
N ALA A 288 13.43 0.45 -4.92
CA ALA A 288 13.71 0.23 -3.50
C ALA A 288 12.84 1.11 -2.57
N TRP A 289 12.29 2.20 -3.08
CA TRP A 289 11.32 3.05 -2.37
C TRP A 289 9.95 2.39 -2.19
N LYS A 290 9.57 1.42 -3.04
CA LYS A 290 8.20 0.89 -3.08
C LYS A 290 7.80 0.14 -1.80
N PRO A 291 8.63 -0.77 -1.23
CA PRO A 291 8.28 -1.46 0.01
C PRO A 291 8.06 -0.47 1.17
N ILE A 292 8.79 0.65 1.15
CA ILE A 292 8.68 1.73 2.15
C ILE A 292 7.36 2.48 2.01
N VAL A 293 6.95 2.82 0.77
CA VAL A 293 5.62 3.40 0.50
C VAL A 293 4.51 2.46 0.98
N ILE A 294 4.60 1.18 0.66
CA ILE A 294 3.59 0.18 1.03
C ILE A 294 3.52 0.06 2.55
N GLN A 295 4.65 -0.05 3.25
CA GLN A 295 4.68 -0.12 4.71
C GLN A 295 4.12 1.16 5.37
N ASP A 296 4.53 2.35 4.92
CA ASP A 296 4.02 3.61 5.46
C ASP A 296 2.50 3.73 5.25
N ALA A 297 2.00 3.31 4.08
CA ALA A 297 0.58 3.32 3.79
C ALA A 297 -0.20 2.29 4.64
N VAL A 298 0.33 1.08 4.84
CA VAL A 298 -0.27 0.08 5.74
C VAL A 298 -0.34 0.61 7.17
N ARG A 299 0.73 1.24 7.67
CA ARG A 299 0.74 1.87 9.00
C ARG A 299 -0.35 2.93 9.14
N ARG A 300 -0.56 3.75 8.11
CA ARG A 300 -1.55 4.86 8.13
C ARG A 300 -2.99 4.39 8.01
N PHE A 301 -3.24 3.42 7.14
CA PHE A 301 -4.61 3.09 6.70
C PHE A 301 -5.09 1.73 7.18
N GLY A 302 -4.19 0.86 7.64
CA GLY A 302 -4.49 -0.52 8.01
C GLY A 302 -4.73 -1.42 6.81
N SER A 303 -5.54 -1.02 5.83
CA SER A 303 -5.82 -1.82 4.63
C SER A 303 -5.63 -0.97 3.37
N ILE A 304 -4.86 -1.48 2.40
CA ILE A 304 -4.51 -0.76 1.18
C ILE A 304 -4.57 -1.64 -0.07
N ILE A 305 -4.76 -1.00 -1.23
CA ILE A 305 -4.44 -1.54 -2.54
C ILE A 305 -3.42 -0.61 -3.18
N TYR A 306 -2.19 -1.06 -3.29
CA TYR A 306 -1.14 -0.37 -4.02
C TYR A 306 -1.22 -0.72 -5.51
N GLY A 307 -1.14 0.31 -6.36
CA GLY A 307 -0.99 0.17 -7.80
C GLY A 307 0.11 1.08 -8.33
N ASP A 308 0.97 0.55 -9.20
CA ASP A 308 1.83 1.37 -10.05
C ASP A 308 0.94 2.32 -10.88
N THR A 309 1.48 3.47 -11.28
CA THR A 309 0.73 4.40 -12.14
C THR A 309 0.40 3.81 -13.50
N SER A 310 0.98 2.68 -13.90
CA SER A 310 0.64 1.94 -15.13
C SER A 310 -0.62 1.07 -14.99
N VAL A 311 -1.10 0.83 -13.77
CA VAL A 311 -2.31 0.03 -13.51
C VAL A 311 -3.55 0.77 -14.02
N ARG A 312 -4.47 0.04 -14.64
CA ARG A 312 -5.76 0.56 -15.13
C ARG A 312 -6.89 -0.28 -14.54
N TYR A 313 -7.78 0.38 -13.82
CA TYR A 313 -8.92 -0.28 -13.18
C TYR A 313 -10.05 -0.48 -14.19
N LYS A 314 -10.76 -1.60 -14.06
CA LYS A 314 -11.91 -1.97 -14.91
C LYS A 314 -13.14 -2.42 -14.12
N THR A 315 -13.02 -2.46 -12.79
CA THR A 315 -14.06 -2.90 -11.87
C THR A 315 -13.83 -2.28 -10.51
N SER A 316 -14.91 -2.12 -9.75
CA SER A 316 -14.92 -1.71 -8.34
C SER A 316 -14.98 -2.89 -7.37
N ASN A 317 -15.22 -4.09 -7.89
CA ASN A 317 -15.42 -5.29 -7.10
C ASN A 317 -14.06 -5.91 -6.77
N PHE A 318 -13.61 -5.67 -5.54
CA PHE A 318 -12.44 -6.31 -4.94
C PHE A 318 -12.81 -7.36 -3.91
N ASP A 319 -14.08 -7.74 -3.74
CA ASP A 319 -14.57 -8.52 -2.60
C ASP A 319 -13.70 -9.74 -2.30
N ARG A 320 -13.40 -10.55 -3.33
CA ARG A 320 -12.50 -11.70 -3.20
C ARG A 320 -11.12 -11.29 -2.72
N LEU A 321 -10.48 -10.34 -3.41
CA LEU A 321 -9.17 -9.80 -3.02
C LEU A 321 -9.16 -9.29 -1.57
N LEU A 322 -10.22 -8.61 -1.11
CA LEU A 322 -10.30 -8.07 0.24
C LEU A 322 -10.44 -9.19 1.28
N ILE A 323 -11.24 -10.21 0.98
CA ILE A 323 -11.41 -11.37 1.87
C ILE A 323 -10.11 -12.18 1.96
N ASP A 324 -9.45 -12.43 0.82
CA ASP A 324 -8.13 -13.06 0.78
C ASP A 324 -7.16 -12.30 1.70
N ASN A 325 -7.08 -10.97 1.53
CA ASN A 325 -6.19 -10.10 2.30
C ASN A 325 -6.51 -10.03 3.78
N LEU A 326 -7.78 -10.08 4.16
CA LEU A 326 -8.15 -10.08 5.57
C LEU A 326 -7.50 -11.27 6.30
N ILE A 327 -7.44 -12.42 5.63
CA ILE A 327 -6.89 -13.67 6.18
C ILE A 327 -5.36 -13.70 6.04
N ARG A 328 -4.83 -13.47 4.83
CA ARG A 328 -3.39 -13.65 4.56
C ARG A 328 -2.54 -12.41 4.84
N GLY A 329 -3.16 -11.24 4.90
CA GLY A 329 -2.50 -9.94 5.08
C GLY A 329 -1.82 -9.40 3.83
N PHE A 330 -1.47 -10.24 2.86
CA PHE A 330 -0.72 -9.83 1.68
C PHE A 330 -1.13 -10.56 0.40
N SER A 331 -1.55 -9.80 -0.60
CA SER A 331 -2.00 -10.29 -1.90
C SER A 331 -1.24 -9.69 -3.06
N CYS A 332 -0.80 -10.55 -3.97
CA CYS A 332 -0.25 -10.16 -5.26
C CYS A 332 -0.65 -11.17 -6.32
N ARG A 333 -0.47 -10.79 -7.59
CA ARG A 333 -0.73 -11.66 -8.73
C ARG A 333 0.56 -12.31 -9.21
N GLU A 334 0.57 -13.63 -9.29
CA GLU A 334 1.66 -14.37 -9.92
C GLU A 334 1.69 -14.14 -11.44
N LEU A 335 2.89 -14.17 -12.03
CA LEU A 335 3.12 -14.04 -13.46
C LEU A 335 3.63 -15.38 -14.02
N PRO A 336 2.72 -16.29 -14.45
CA PRO A 336 3.12 -17.54 -15.08
C PRO A 336 4.11 -17.31 -16.23
N ALA A 337 4.96 -18.30 -16.48
CA ALA A 337 6.06 -18.26 -17.47
C ALA A 337 7.17 -17.24 -17.19
N HIS A 338 7.17 -16.58 -16.03
CA HIS A 338 8.26 -15.69 -15.60
C HIS A 338 8.93 -16.26 -14.34
N TYR A 339 9.88 -17.19 -14.51
CA TYR A 339 10.59 -17.79 -13.39
C TYR A 339 11.40 -16.76 -12.62
N LEU A 340 11.25 -16.75 -11.30
CA LEU A 340 11.91 -15.83 -10.37
C LEU A 340 13.44 -15.78 -10.58
N PRO A 341 14.15 -16.91 -10.77
CA PRO A 341 15.59 -16.89 -10.91
C PRO A 341 16.06 -16.15 -12.19
N CYS A 342 15.26 -16.17 -13.26
CA CYS A 342 15.56 -15.41 -14.49
C CYS A 342 15.52 -13.87 -14.30
N PHE A 343 14.93 -13.39 -13.20
CA PHE A 343 14.76 -11.97 -12.92
C PHE A 343 15.40 -11.54 -11.60
N THR A 344 16.19 -12.41 -10.97
CA THR A 344 16.76 -12.18 -9.64
C THR A 344 18.24 -12.52 -9.64
N LEU A 345 19.07 -11.55 -9.25
CA LEU A 345 20.51 -11.78 -9.18
C LEU A 345 20.86 -12.61 -7.96
N SER A 346 21.95 -13.39 -8.07
CA SER A 346 22.45 -14.26 -7.00
C SER A 346 22.72 -13.49 -5.70
N GLY A 347 23.17 -12.24 -5.78
CA GLY A 347 23.39 -11.39 -4.59
C GLY A 347 22.15 -11.24 -3.71
N THR A 348 20.96 -11.13 -4.30
CA THR A 348 19.70 -11.09 -3.53
C THR A 348 19.46 -12.42 -2.82
N PHE A 349 19.65 -13.57 -3.48
CA PHE A 349 19.50 -14.88 -2.84
C PHE A 349 20.53 -15.09 -1.72
N SER A 350 21.79 -14.72 -1.97
CA SER A 350 22.87 -14.80 -0.99
C SER A 350 22.58 -13.97 0.26
N TRP A 351 21.97 -12.78 0.11
CA TRP A 351 21.56 -11.96 1.25
C TRP A 351 20.58 -12.69 2.16
N PHE A 352 19.65 -13.47 1.59
CA PHE A 352 18.70 -14.31 2.31
C PHE A 352 19.29 -15.63 2.84
N ASN A 353 20.59 -15.91 2.60
CA ASN A 353 21.20 -17.22 2.83
C ASN A 353 20.48 -18.36 2.08
N GLU A 354 20.05 -18.05 0.86
CA GLU A 354 19.31 -18.94 -0.03
C GLU A 354 20.13 -19.22 -1.29
N ILE A 355 19.85 -20.35 -1.94
CA ILE A 355 20.48 -20.71 -3.22
C ILE A 355 19.46 -20.53 -4.35
N PHE A 356 19.94 -19.97 -5.46
CA PHE A 356 19.15 -19.70 -6.66
C PHE A 356 18.35 -20.93 -7.14
N SER A 357 19.00 -22.10 -7.19
CA SER A 357 18.41 -23.34 -7.74
C SER A 357 17.22 -23.87 -6.96
N SER A 358 17.07 -23.48 -5.68
CA SER A 358 15.89 -23.84 -4.91
C SER A 358 14.62 -23.15 -5.45
N TYR A 359 14.75 -22.11 -6.28
CA TYR A 359 13.65 -21.30 -6.80
C TYR A 359 13.39 -21.53 -8.30
N ASP A 360 14.00 -22.55 -8.92
CA ASP A 360 13.88 -22.85 -10.36
C ASP A 360 12.42 -23.01 -10.81
N ASP A 361 11.55 -23.51 -9.93
CA ASP A 361 10.12 -23.73 -10.18
C ASP A 361 9.20 -22.69 -9.50
N ILE A 362 9.72 -21.50 -9.18
CA ILE A 362 8.93 -20.39 -8.61
C ILE A 362 8.76 -19.30 -9.65
N TYR A 363 7.52 -18.88 -9.88
CA TYR A 363 7.24 -17.72 -10.71
C TYR A 363 7.36 -16.42 -9.93
N ILE A 364 7.70 -15.34 -10.64
CA ILE A 364 7.67 -14.00 -10.08
C ILE A 364 6.22 -13.53 -9.91
N ALA A 365 5.99 -12.64 -8.94
CA ALA A 365 4.71 -11.98 -8.74
C ALA A 365 4.81 -10.47 -9.01
N GLU A 366 3.69 -9.89 -9.41
CA GLU A 366 3.55 -8.50 -9.80
C GLU A 366 3.49 -7.59 -8.56
N ALA A 367 4.61 -6.98 -8.20
CA ALA A 367 4.66 -5.93 -7.17
C ALA A 367 4.09 -4.57 -7.66
N GLY A 368 3.65 -4.50 -8.92
CA GLY A 368 2.96 -3.33 -9.47
C GLY A 368 1.49 -3.26 -9.09
N PHE A 369 0.91 -4.34 -8.56
CA PHE A 369 -0.43 -4.35 -8.00
C PHE A 369 -0.48 -5.30 -6.81
N VAL A 370 -0.51 -4.75 -5.61
CA VAL A 370 -0.57 -5.53 -4.37
C VAL A 370 -1.67 -4.99 -3.47
N ALA A 371 -2.29 -5.86 -2.71
CA ALA A 371 -3.22 -5.47 -1.67
C ALA A 371 -2.71 -6.01 -0.34
N VAL A 372 -2.79 -5.19 0.70
CA VAL A 372 -2.13 -5.47 1.97
C VAL A 372 -3.03 -5.01 3.11
N THR A 373 -3.30 -5.92 4.04
CA THR A 373 -4.03 -5.64 5.29
C THR A 373 -3.09 -5.85 6.46
N ASP A 374 -3.05 -4.89 7.37
CA ASP A 374 -2.26 -4.88 8.59
C ASP A 374 -2.71 -6.03 9.50
N ASN A 375 -1.90 -7.09 9.52
CA ASN A 375 -2.07 -8.25 10.37
C ASN A 375 -0.69 -8.83 10.72
N PHE A 376 -0.68 -9.92 11.47
CA PHE A 376 0.54 -10.56 11.93
C PHE A 376 1.47 -10.97 10.76
N LEU A 377 0.93 -11.57 9.70
CA LEU A 377 1.72 -12.04 8.55
C LEU A 377 2.23 -10.90 7.68
N SER A 378 1.39 -9.92 7.36
CA SER A 378 1.82 -8.79 6.54
C SER A 378 2.91 -7.97 7.22
N ARG A 379 2.89 -7.84 8.54
CA ARG A 379 3.98 -7.21 9.30
C ARG A 379 5.30 -7.97 9.17
N LEU A 380 5.28 -9.31 9.24
CA LEU A 380 6.48 -10.13 9.01
C LEU A 380 7.00 -9.98 7.57
N VAL A 381 6.12 -10.07 6.57
CA VAL A 381 6.45 -9.92 5.15
C VAL A 381 7.02 -8.53 4.86
N LEU A 382 6.35 -7.47 5.30
CA LEU A 382 6.76 -6.09 5.07
C LEU A 382 8.05 -5.77 5.81
N LYS A 383 8.27 -6.30 7.01
CA LYS A 383 9.56 -6.18 7.69
C LYS A 383 10.67 -6.76 6.83
N THR A 384 10.50 -7.99 6.34
CA THR A 384 11.49 -8.62 5.46
C THR A 384 11.73 -7.79 4.19
N TRP A 385 10.65 -7.34 3.54
CA TRP A 385 10.74 -6.61 2.29
C TRP A 385 11.39 -5.24 2.45
N VAL A 386 11.04 -4.49 3.50
CA VAL A 386 11.61 -3.17 3.81
C VAL A 386 13.06 -3.29 4.25
N THR A 387 13.43 -4.26 5.10
CA THR A 387 14.84 -4.45 5.50
C THR A 387 15.73 -4.67 4.28
N CYS A 388 15.33 -5.56 3.36
CA CYS A 388 16.08 -5.77 2.13
C CYS A 388 16.09 -4.52 1.23
N ALA A 389 14.99 -3.76 1.16
CA ALA A 389 14.93 -2.53 0.39
C ALA A 389 15.92 -1.45 0.89
N LEU A 390 16.20 -1.44 2.20
CA LEU A 390 17.16 -0.53 2.83
C LEU A 390 18.62 -0.99 2.67
N ASP A 391 18.87 -2.24 2.28
CA ASP A 391 20.21 -2.77 2.04
C ASP A 391 20.49 -2.89 0.53
N SER A 392 21.40 -2.06 0.03
CA SER A 392 21.78 -2.06 -1.39
C SER A 392 22.35 -3.40 -1.87
N SER A 393 22.97 -4.19 -0.98
CA SER A 393 23.47 -5.53 -1.31
C SER A 393 22.33 -6.54 -1.56
N CYS A 394 21.14 -6.28 -1.02
CA CYS A 394 19.96 -7.11 -1.18
C CYS A 394 19.08 -6.69 -2.36
N ILE A 395 18.60 -5.44 -2.37
CA ILE A 395 17.63 -4.95 -3.37
C ILE A 395 18.28 -4.56 -4.70
N THR A 396 19.55 -4.17 -4.68
CA THR A 396 20.31 -3.69 -5.84
C THR A 396 21.71 -4.31 -5.88
N PRO A 397 21.84 -5.64 -5.83
CA PRO A 397 23.15 -6.29 -5.81
C PRO A 397 24.00 -5.86 -7.02
N ILE A 398 25.31 -5.98 -6.90
CA ILE A 398 26.26 -5.61 -7.96
C ILE A 398 25.82 -6.28 -9.29
N LEU A 399 25.91 -5.52 -10.38
CA LEU A 399 25.43 -5.88 -11.73
C LEU A 399 23.90 -5.78 -11.97
N SER A 400 23.13 -5.29 -11.00
CA SER A 400 21.70 -5.03 -11.17
C SER A 400 21.39 -4.17 -12.40
N SER A 401 20.57 -4.70 -13.30
CA SER A 401 20.07 -3.97 -14.45
C SER A 401 18.62 -4.35 -14.76
N THR A 402 17.80 -3.34 -15.09
CA THR A 402 16.49 -3.56 -15.71
C THR A 402 16.61 -4.05 -17.16
N LYS A 403 17.74 -3.75 -17.82
CA LYS A 403 18.00 -4.16 -19.20
C LYS A 403 18.48 -5.60 -19.23
N CYS A 404 17.79 -6.43 -20.01
CA CYS A 404 18.28 -7.78 -20.30
C CYS A 404 19.49 -7.67 -21.23
N LYS A 405 20.69 -7.92 -20.71
CA LYS A 405 21.85 -8.20 -21.54
C LYS A 405 22.12 -9.69 -21.47
N HIS A 406 22.13 -10.35 -22.63
CA HIS A 406 22.63 -11.71 -22.72
C HIS A 406 24.15 -11.66 -22.57
N VAL A 407 24.66 -12.24 -21.49
CA VAL A 407 26.10 -12.40 -21.25
C VAL A 407 26.33 -13.89 -21.07
N ASN A 408 26.99 -14.54 -22.03
CA ASN A 408 27.40 -15.95 -21.97
C ASN A 408 26.27 -16.91 -21.52
N GLY A 409 25.05 -16.75 -22.07
CA GLY A 409 23.90 -17.61 -21.75
C GLY A 409 23.18 -17.29 -20.44
N THR A 410 23.61 -16.25 -19.70
CA THR A 410 22.93 -15.74 -18.50
C THR A 410 22.35 -14.33 -18.74
N THR A 411 21.32 -13.96 -17.98
CA THR A 411 20.72 -12.62 -18.03
C THR A 411 21.05 -11.86 -16.75
N ASN A 412 21.61 -10.65 -16.87
CA ASN A 412 21.83 -9.74 -15.73
C ASN A 412 20.54 -8.98 -15.32
N LYS A 413 19.37 -9.52 -15.66
CA LYS A 413 18.08 -8.85 -15.47
C LYS A 413 17.66 -8.98 -14.02
N HIS A 414 17.46 -7.84 -13.36
CA HIS A 414 16.96 -7.79 -11.99
C HIS A 414 15.65 -7.01 -11.94
N ARG A 415 14.65 -7.55 -11.25
CA ARG A 415 13.35 -6.90 -11.02
C ARG A 415 13.17 -6.40 -9.57
N TYR A 416 14.27 -6.17 -8.86
CA TYR A 416 14.34 -5.40 -7.62
C TYR A 416 13.24 -5.76 -6.60
N ASP A 417 12.25 -4.89 -6.42
CA ASP A 417 11.12 -5.03 -5.49
C ASP A 417 10.34 -6.33 -5.73
N GLN A 418 10.08 -6.70 -6.99
CA GLN A 418 9.36 -7.93 -7.34
C GLN A 418 10.17 -9.18 -6.95
N SER A 419 11.48 -9.17 -7.19
CA SER A 419 12.37 -10.28 -6.83
C SER A 419 12.34 -10.53 -5.32
N VAL A 420 12.54 -9.47 -4.55
CA VAL A 420 12.59 -9.53 -3.09
C VAL A 420 11.24 -9.90 -2.50
N MET A 421 10.15 -9.35 -3.04
CA MET A 421 8.79 -9.65 -2.58
C MET A 421 8.51 -11.16 -2.62
N VAL A 422 8.83 -11.83 -3.73
CA VAL A 422 8.55 -13.27 -3.87
C VAL A 422 9.44 -14.11 -2.95
N ILE A 423 10.73 -13.76 -2.81
CA ILE A 423 11.60 -14.45 -1.84
C ILE A 423 11.04 -14.27 -0.42
N ALA A 424 10.67 -13.05 -0.03
CA ALA A 424 10.08 -12.76 1.28
C ALA A 424 8.80 -13.56 1.51
N LEU A 425 7.90 -13.63 0.53
CA LEU A 425 6.66 -14.43 0.62
C LEU A 425 6.97 -15.92 0.80
N SER A 426 8.01 -16.46 0.15
CA SER A 426 8.37 -17.87 0.25
C SER A 426 8.79 -18.31 1.66
N PHE A 427 9.19 -17.40 2.54
CA PHE A 427 9.48 -17.72 3.94
C PHE A 427 8.23 -17.95 4.78
N TYR A 428 7.11 -17.35 4.39
CA TYR A 428 5.88 -17.35 5.20
C TYR A 428 4.73 -18.11 4.54
N PHE A 429 4.77 -18.37 3.24
CA PHE A 429 3.73 -19.07 2.51
C PHE A 429 4.27 -20.35 1.87
N PHE A 430 3.49 -21.43 1.98
CA PHE A 430 3.78 -22.67 1.26
C PHE A 430 3.45 -22.49 -0.23
N PRO A 431 4.29 -23.01 -1.13
CA PRO A 431 4.02 -22.96 -2.56
C PRO A 431 2.68 -23.58 -2.92
N SER A 432 1.91 -22.93 -3.80
CA SER A 432 0.68 -23.53 -4.32
C SER A 432 1.00 -24.82 -5.10
N PRO A 433 0.13 -25.85 -5.05
CA PRO A 433 0.35 -27.11 -5.75
C PRO A 433 0.65 -26.87 -7.24
N ARG A 434 1.59 -27.63 -7.81
CA ARG A 434 1.81 -27.63 -9.26
C ARG A 434 0.51 -28.08 -9.92
N HIS A 435 -0.11 -27.23 -10.73
CA HIS A 435 -1.08 -27.71 -11.70
C HIS A 435 -0.27 -28.43 -12.79
N ASN A 436 -0.56 -29.71 -13.01
CA ASN A 436 0.05 -30.44 -14.12
C ASN A 436 -0.31 -29.69 -15.41
N ASP A 437 0.68 -29.15 -16.10
CA ASP A 437 0.61 -28.31 -17.30
C ASP A 437 -0.12 -28.93 -18.51
N ASN A 438 -0.73 -30.11 -18.37
CA ASN A 438 -1.44 -30.81 -19.45
C ASN A 438 -2.93 -30.46 -19.54
N THR A 439 -3.47 -29.67 -18.61
CA THR A 439 -4.77 -29.03 -18.76
C THR A 439 -4.52 -27.54 -18.68
N ASP A 440 -4.87 -26.81 -19.74
CA ASP A 440 -4.68 -25.37 -19.90
C ASP A 440 -4.64 -24.62 -18.56
N PRO A 441 -3.61 -23.79 -18.29
CA PRO A 441 -3.58 -22.99 -17.09
C PRO A 441 -4.72 -21.99 -17.18
N ALA A 442 -5.88 -22.33 -16.59
CA ALA A 442 -6.84 -21.32 -16.20
C ALA A 442 -6.07 -20.41 -15.21
N PRO A 443 -5.67 -19.19 -15.63
CA PRO A 443 -4.91 -18.33 -14.75
C PRO A 443 -5.82 -18.03 -13.57
N TYR A 444 -5.29 -18.15 -12.35
CA TYR A 444 -6.00 -17.85 -11.11
C TYR A 444 -6.92 -16.62 -11.27
N ASP A 445 -8.16 -16.80 -10.81
CA ASP A 445 -9.43 -16.11 -11.11
C ASP A 445 -9.52 -14.56 -11.03
N MET A 446 -8.41 -13.83 -10.87
CA MET A 446 -8.43 -12.39 -11.14
C MET A 446 -8.50 -12.12 -12.66
N TYR A 447 -8.01 -13.05 -13.48
CA TYR A 447 -7.98 -12.91 -14.93
C TYR A 447 -9.33 -13.15 -15.61
N THR A 448 -10.16 -14.05 -15.09
CA THR A 448 -11.45 -14.42 -15.69
C THR A 448 -12.44 -13.25 -15.64
N SER A 449 -12.50 -12.50 -14.54
CA SER A 449 -13.36 -11.29 -14.49
C SER A 449 -12.84 -10.17 -15.39
N ILE A 450 -11.52 -10.02 -15.53
CA ILE A 450 -10.89 -9.00 -16.39
C ILE A 450 -11.04 -9.35 -17.89
N GLN A 451 -10.91 -10.63 -18.26
CA GLN A 451 -11.11 -11.10 -19.63
C GLN A 451 -12.59 -11.06 -20.03
N GLN A 452 -13.50 -11.42 -19.13
CA GLN A 452 -14.95 -11.24 -19.34
C GLN A 452 -15.30 -9.76 -19.48
N SER A 453 -14.74 -8.88 -18.65
CA SER A 453 -14.93 -7.43 -18.77
C SER A 453 -14.32 -6.85 -20.04
N LEU A 454 -13.18 -7.37 -20.50
CA LEU A 454 -12.55 -6.98 -21.77
C LEU A 454 -13.35 -7.46 -22.98
N ALA A 455 -13.89 -8.67 -22.94
CA ALA A 455 -14.80 -9.18 -23.96
C ALA A 455 -16.09 -8.36 -24.01
N GLU A 456 -16.64 -7.97 -22.85
CA GLU A 456 -17.81 -7.10 -22.73
C GLU A 456 -17.52 -5.68 -23.28
N VAL A 457 -16.37 -5.08 -22.95
CA VAL A 457 -15.95 -3.77 -23.45
C VAL A 457 -15.70 -3.80 -24.95
N LYS A 458 -15.05 -4.85 -25.47
CA LYS A 458 -14.85 -5.05 -26.91
C LYS A 458 -16.20 -5.21 -27.62
N ARG A 459 -17.11 -6.00 -27.05
CA ARG A 459 -18.48 -6.16 -27.57
C ARG A 459 -19.23 -4.82 -27.61
N ARG A 460 -19.14 -4.00 -26.56
CA ARG A 460 -19.76 -2.65 -26.53
C ARG A 460 -19.14 -1.69 -27.54
N ALA A 461 -17.82 -1.73 -27.72
CA ALA A 461 -17.13 -0.93 -28.74
C ALA A 461 -17.52 -1.35 -30.16
N ASP A 462 -17.64 -2.65 -30.41
CA ASP A 462 -18.09 -3.22 -31.70
C ASP A 462 -19.57 -2.88 -31.97
N GLU A 463 -20.43 -2.93 -30.96
CA GLU A 463 -21.83 -2.49 -31.04
C GLU A 463 -21.93 -0.99 -31.37
N GLN A 464 -21.15 -0.14 -30.69
CA GLN A 464 -21.15 1.30 -30.93
C GLN A 464 -20.62 1.66 -32.33
N ASN A 465 -19.61 0.94 -32.81
CA ASN A 465 -19.10 1.03 -34.18
C ASN A 465 -20.16 0.58 -35.22
N TYR A 466 -20.89 -0.50 -34.92
CA TYR A 466 -21.98 -0.99 -35.76
C TYR A 466 -23.11 0.04 -35.88
N PHE A 467 -23.56 0.64 -34.77
CA PHE A 467 -24.59 1.70 -34.79
C PHE A 467 -24.13 2.93 -35.57
N THR A 468 -22.87 3.32 -35.43
CA THR A 468 -22.28 4.46 -36.15
C THR A 468 -22.24 4.23 -37.66
N ARG A 469 -21.85 3.02 -38.10
CA ARG A 469 -21.88 2.63 -39.52
C ARG A 469 -23.30 2.61 -40.09
N ARG A 470 -24.27 2.06 -39.35
CA ARG A 470 -25.68 2.02 -39.75
C ARG A 470 -26.28 3.42 -39.90
N LYS A 471 -25.90 4.36 -39.02
CA LYS A 471 -26.34 5.77 -39.09
C LYS A 471 -25.77 6.47 -40.32
N LYS A 472 -24.48 6.25 -40.66
CA LYS A 472 -23.86 6.76 -41.90
C LYS A 472 -24.54 6.21 -43.16
N LEU A 473 -24.84 4.91 -43.21
CA LEU A 473 -25.51 4.28 -44.35
C LEU A 473 -26.94 4.83 -44.55
N LYS A 474 -27.70 5.04 -43.47
CA LYS A 474 -29.03 5.68 -43.56
C LYS A 474 -28.95 7.13 -44.06
N LEU A 475 -27.94 7.88 -43.66
CA LEU A 475 -27.73 9.24 -44.14
C LEU A 475 -27.37 9.27 -45.64
N GLN A 476 -26.55 8.32 -46.12
CA GLN A 476 -26.20 8.19 -47.53
C GLN A 476 -27.37 7.71 -48.41
N GLN A 477 -28.22 6.80 -47.90
CA GLN A 477 -29.44 6.40 -48.59
C GLN A 477 -30.43 7.56 -48.69
N ASN A 478 -30.61 8.31 -47.61
CA ASN A 478 -31.50 9.47 -47.62
C ASN A 478 -30.98 10.57 -48.56
N SER A 479 -29.67 10.86 -48.60
CA SER A 479 -29.12 11.84 -49.55
C SER A 479 -29.32 11.42 -51.01
N SER A 480 -29.22 10.11 -51.30
CA SER A 480 -29.43 9.58 -52.66
C SER A 480 -30.89 9.70 -53.10
N ILE A 481 -31.85 9.50 -52.18
CA ILE A 481 -33.28 9.66 -52.46
C ILE A 481 -33.65 11.13 -52.69
N THR A 482 -33.01 12.08 -52.00
CA THR A 482 -33.26 13.52 -52.23
C THR A 482 -32.71 13.99 -53.57
N THR A 483 -31.63 13.40 -54.07
CA THR A 483 -31.06 13.74 -55.38
C THR A 483 -31.91 13.21 -56.53
N VAL A 484 -32.52 12.04 -56.39
CA VAL A 484 -33.43 11.45 -57.40
C VAL A 484 -34.78 12.17 -57.47
N LYS A 485 -35.23 12.84 -56.40
CA LYS A 485 -36.44 13.68 -56.42
C LYS A 485 -36.21 15.12 -56.93
N ARG A 486 -34.96 15.48 -57.27
CA ARG A 486 -34.58 16.80 -57.80
C ARG A 486 -34.19 16.76 -59.28
N GLN A 487 -34.20 15.59 -59.90
CA GLN A 487 -34.25 15.39 -61.35
C GLN A 487 -35.69 15.03 -61.73
#